data_AF-A0A916GKH8-F1
#
_entry.id   AF-A0A916GKH8-F1
#
_cell.length_a   1.000
_cell.length_b   1.000
_cell.length_c   1.000
_cell.angle_alpha   90.00
_cell.angle_beta   90.00
_cell.angle_gamma   90.00
#
_symmetry.space_group_name_H-M   'P 1'
#
loop_
_entity.id
_entity.type
_entity.pdbx_description
1 polymer ?
#
loop_
_entity_poly.entity_id
_entity_poly.type
_entity_poly.pdbx_seq_one_letter_code
_entity_poly.pdbx_strand_id
1 'polypeptide(L)'
;MDAQLMASGLVEHLREDGFHYQPVKAVDWLICDMVEQPRRVAARIAHWLAQGWCRHAIFNLKLPMKKRYDEVQLCLDLLRESVPGLRDLRARQLYHDREEITVFARIG
;
A
#
# COMPACT_ATOMS: atom_id res chain seq x y z
N MET A 1 3.18 -20.86 6.81
CA MET A 1 2.25 -20.53 5.71
C MET A 1 0.94 -21.20 6.03
N ASP A 2 -0.18 -20.51 5.88
CA ASP A 2 -1.50 -21.10 6.14
C ASP A 2 -1.76 -22.26 5.16
N ALA A 3 -2.05 -23.45 5.70
CA ALA A 3 -2.20 -24.67 4.88
C ALA A 3 -3.45 -24.64 4.01
N GLN A 4 -4.53 -24.01 4.49
CA GLN A 4 -5.78 -23.88 3.77
C GLN A 4 -5.64 -22.90 2.60
N LEU A 5 -4.89 -21.81 2.79
CA LEU A 5 -4.58 -20.85 1.73
C LEU A 5 -3.82 -21.51 0.57
N MET A 6 -2.77 -22.28 0.89
CA MET A 6 -1.98 -22.97 -0.14
C MET A 6 -2.77 -24.08 -0.84
N ALA A 7 -3.65 -24.78 -0.13
CA ALA A 7 -4.49 -25.84 -0.70
C ALA A 7 -5.48 -25.32 -1.75
N SER A 8 -5.77 -24.01 -1.78
CA SER A 8 -6.63 -23.41 -2.81
C SER A 8 -6.05 -23.48 -4.23
N GLY A 9 -4.72 -23.58 -4.37
CA GLY A 9 -4.03 -23.50 -5.66
C GLY A 9 -4.03 -22.09 -6.30
N LEU A 10 -4.56 -21.08 -5.62
CA LEU A 10 -4.66 -19.69 -6.11
C LEU A 10 -3.53 -18.78 -5.59
N VAL A 11 -2.62 -19.32 -4.77
CA VAL A 11 -1.56 -18.54 -4.12
C VAL A 11 -0.20 -19.09 -4.48
N GLU A 12 0.64 -18.22 -5.04
CA GLU A 12 2.07 -18.43 -5.19
C GLU A 12 2.80 -17.72 -4.04
N HIS A 13 3.70 -18.42 -3.36
CA HIS A 13 4.49 -17.85 -2.27
C HIS A 13 5.88 -17.46 -2.75
N LEU A 14 6.12 -16.16 -2.85
CA LEU A 14 7.44 -15.62 -3.13
C LEU A 14 8.16 -15.33 -1.81
N ARG A 15 9.34 -15.94 -1.62
CA ARG A 15 10.18 -15.75 -0.42
C ARG A 15 11.12 -14.55 -0.63
N GLU A 16 10.52 -13.38 -0.76
CA GLU A 16 11.21 -12.13 -1.09
C GLU A 16 10.85 -11.01 -0.11
N ASP A 17 11.63 -9.93 -0.13
CA ASP A 17 11.33 -8.69 0.60
C ASP A 17 10.36 -7.82 -0.22
N GLY A 18 9.19 -7.50 0.34
CA GLY A 18 8.17 -6.68 -0.32
C GLY A 18 8.62 -5.27 -0.72
N PHE A 19 9.65 -4.71 -0.06
CA PHE A 19 10.22 -3.42 -0.45
C PHE A 19 11.13 -3.50 -1.68
N HIS A 20 11.65 -4.68 -1.98
CA HIS A 20 12.52 -4.93 -3.13
C HIS A 20 11.80 -5.67 -4.27
N TYR A 21 10.69 -6.35 -3.97
CA TYR A 21 9.93 -7.14 -4.94
C TYR A 21 9.37 -6.30 -6.09
N GLN A 22 9.73 -6.63 -7.32
CA GLN A 22 9.21 -6.03 -8.54
C GLN A 22 8.39 -7.07 -9.31
N PRO A 23 7.14 -6.75 -9.73
CA PRO A 23 6.34 -7.71 -10.46
C PRO A 23 6.85 -7.87 -11.89
N VAL A 24 6.83 -9.11 -12.40
CA VAL A 24 7.23 -9.42 -13.79
C VAL A 24 6.23 -8.84 -14.81
N LYS A 25 4.95 -8.75 -14.42
CA LYS A 25 3.86 -8.16 -15.21
C LYS A 25 3.01 -7.29 -14.30
N ALA A 26 2.43 -6.22 -14.84
CA ALA A 26 1.49 -5.40 -14.11
C ALA A 26 0.29 -6.23 -13.61
N VAL A 27 -0.19 -5.92 -12.41
CA VAL A 27 -1.33 -6.58 -11.77
C VAL A 27 -2.49 -5.60 -11.60
N ASP A 28 -3.70 -6.09 -11.37
CA ASP A 28 -4.83 -5.20 -11.11
C ASP A 28 -4.75 -4.58 -9.70
N TRP A 29 -4.42 -5.41 -8.70
CA TRP A 29 -4.46 -5.04 -7.29
C TRP A 29 -3.13 -5.26 -6.58
N LEU A 30 -2.75 -4.29 -5.76
CA LEU A 30 -1.71 -4.41 -4.75
C LEU A 30 -2.33 -4.22 -3.36
N ILE A 31 -2.06 -5.14 -2.45
CA ILE A 31 -2.42 -5.00 -1.03
C ILE A 31 -1.15 -5.02 -0.18
N CYS A 32 -1.02 -4.10 0.77
CA CYS A 32 0.18 -3.98 1.61
C CYS A 32 -0.18 -3.62 3.05
N ASP A 33 0.06 -4.54 3.97
CA ASP A 33 -0.06 -4.35 5.43
C ASP A 33 1.26 -4.65 6.13
N MET A 34 2.33 -3.95 5.73
CA MET A 34 3.65 -4.09 6.35
C MET A 34 3.77 -3.18 7.58
N VAL A 35 4.35 -3.69 8.67
CA VAL A 35 4.61 -2.93 9.90
C VAL A 35 5.93 -2.18 9.76
N GLU A 36 5.87 -1.05 9.05
CA GLU A 36 7.02 -0.22 8.72
C GLU A 36 6.71 1.27 8.86
N GLN A 37 7.74 2.12 8.72
CA GLN A 37 7.54 3.57 8.77
C GLN A 37 6.53 4.01 7.70
N PRO A 38 5.52 4.82 8.04
CA PRO A 38 4.43 5.14 7.12
C PRO A 38 4.91 5.79 5.82
N ARG A 39 5.92 6.69 5.88
CA ARG A 39 6.51 7.29 4.67
C ARG A 39 7.21 6.28 3.77
N ARG A 40 7.82 5.24 4.34
CA ARG A 40 8.49 4.18 3.59
C ARG A 40 7.45 3.35 2.82
N VAL A 41 6.33 3.03 3.47
CA VAL A 41 5.19 2.36 2.82
C VAL A 41 4.59 3.26 1.74
N ALA A 42 4.29 4.52 2.07
CA ALA A 42 3.73 5.48 1.12
C ALA A 42 4.61 5.65 -0.14
N ALA A 43 5.93 5.80 0.04
CA ALA A 43 6.88 5.87 -1.07
C ALA A 43 6.91 4.59 -1.90
N ARG A 44 6.82 3.41 -1.26
CA ARG A 44 6.77 2.14 -1.98
C ARG A 44 5.51 2.02 -2.83
N ILE A 45 4.35 2.37 -2.28
CA ILE A 45 3.08 2.33 -3.02
C ILE A 45 3.07 3.37 -4.14
N ALA A 46 3.59 4.58 -3.89
CA ALA A 46 3.72 5.61 -4.91
C ALA A 46 4.59 5.12 -6.09
N HIS A 47 5.72 4.47 -5.81
CA HIS A 47 6.56 3.89 -6.85
C HIS A 47 5.82 2.83 -7.67
N TRP A 48 5.10 1.92 -7.01
CA TRP A 48 4.28 0.90 -7.69
C TRP A 48 3.25 1.50 -8.65
N LEU A 49 2.50 2.50 -8.18
CA LEU A 49 1.48 3.18 -8.99
C LEU A 49 2.10 4.00 -10.12
N ALA A 50 3.18 4.74 -9.86
CA ALA A 50 3.85 5.56 -10.85
C ALA A 50 4.48 4.75 -11.99
N GLN A 51 4.96 3.53 -11.69
CA GLN A 51 5.47 2.60 -12.71
C GLN A 51 4.37 1.83 -13.45
N GLY A 52 3.09 2.03 -13.08
CA GLY A 52 1.97 1.27 -13.65
C GLY A 52 2.02 -0.22 -13.31
N TRP A 53 2.69 -0.60 -12.22
CA TRP A 53 2.78 -1.99 -11.77
C TRP A 53 1.49 -2.51 -11.16
N CYS A 54 0.64 -1.60 -10.66
CA CYS A 54 -0.74 -1.91 -10.30
C CYS A 54 -1.71 -0.80 -10.70
N ARG A 55 -2.99 -1.15 -10.88
CA ARG A 55 -4.08 -0.19 -11.16
C ARG A 55 -4.71 0.36 -9.87
N HIS A 56 -4.83 -0.52 -8.87
CA HIS A 56 -5.46 -0.26 -7.60
C HIS A 56 -4.55 -0.69 -6.45
N ALA A 57 -4.53 0.11 -5.37
CA ALA A 57 -3.83 -0.23 -4.15
C ALA A 57 -4.72 -0.02 -2.92
N ILE A 58 -4.69 -0.98 -1.99
CA ILE A 58 -5.15 -0.80 -0.61
C ILE A 58 -3.97 -1.08 0.31
N PHE A 59 -3.67 -0.16 1.22
CA PHE A 59 -2.52 -0.31 2.10
C PHE A 59 -2.74 0.38 3.44
N ASN A 60 -2.03 -0.11 4.45
CA ASN A 60 -2.07 0.44 5.80
C ASN A 60 -0.91 1.41 6.03
N LEU A 61 -1.18 2.52 6.71
CA LEU A 61 -0.16 3.44 7.23
C LEU A 61 -0.23 3.44 8.76
N LYS A 62 0.85 2.97 9.39
CA LYS A 62 0.95 2.93 10.87
C LYS A 62 1.18 4.34 11.40
N LEU A 63 0.38 4.75 12.39
CA LEU A 63 0.40 6.11 12.93
C LEU A 63 1.51 6.29 13.99
N PRO A 64 2.23 7.42 13.98
CA PRO A 64 3.18 7.73 15.06
C PRO A 64 2.46 8.09 16.36
N MET A 65 3.18 8.05 17.48
CA MET A 65 2.60 8.42 18.78
C MET A 65 2.15 9.90 18.85
N LYS A 66 2.80 10.79 18.11
CA LYS A 66 2.52 12.24 18.08
C LYS A 66 2.34 12.70 16.63
N LYS A 67 1.58 13.78 16.42
CA LYS A 67 1.37 14.39 15.09
C LYS A 67 0.81 13.41 14.04
N ARG A 68 -0.12 12.54 14.46
CA ARG A 68 -0.74 11.51 13.60
C ARG A 68 -1.31 12.09 12.32
N TYR A 69 -2.11 13.15 12.44
CA TYR A 69 -2.75 13.79 11.29
C TYR A 69 -1.71 14.39 10.33
N ASP A 70 -0.72 15.11 10.84
CA ASP A 70 0.33 15.70 10.01
C ASP A 70 1.10 14.61 9.25
N GLU A 71 1.42 13.49 9.91
CA GLU A 71 2.13 12.37 9.28
C GLU A 71 1.29 11.72 8.17
N VAL A 72 -0.02 11.57 8.39
CA VAL A 72 -0.95 11.10 7.36
C VAL A 72 -0.96 12.06 6.17
N GLN A 73 -1.06 13.37 6.40
CA GLN A 73 -1.06 14.34 5.30
C GLN A 73 0.24 14.28 4.50
N LEU A 74 1.39 14.22 5.15
CA LEU A 74 2.69 14.07 4.48
C LEU A 74 2.75 12.81 3.60
N CYS A 75 2.19 11.69 4.06
CA CYS A 75 2.11 10.47 3.26
C CYS A 75 1.17 10.62 2.06
N LEU A 76 -0.01 11.23 2.26
CA LEU A 76 -0.97 11.43 1.17
C LEU A 76 -0.47 12.44 0.12
N ASP A 77 0.21 13.50 0.55
CA ASP A 77 0.83 14.48 -0.33
C ASP A 77 1.95 13.85 -1.16
N LEU A 78 2.77 12.99 -0.55
CA LEU A 78 3.77 12.19 -1.29
C LEU A 78 3.12 11.39 -2.43
N LEU A 79 2.00 10.71 -2.20
CA LEU A 79 1.29 9.99 -3.27
C LEU A 79 0.77 10.95 -4.35
N ARG A 80 0.20 12.09 -3.98
CA ARG A 80 -0.33 13.09 -4.94
C ARG A 80 0.78 13.65 -5.84
N GLU A 81 1.95 13.91 -5.25
CA GLU A 81 3.10 14.47 -5.97
C GLU A 81 3.82 13.43 -6.83
N SER A 82 3.90 12.19 -6.36
CA SER A 82 4.75 11.16 -6.97
C SER A 82 4.04 10.30 -8.01
N VAL A 83 2.70 10.29 -8.06
CA VAL A 83 1.93 9.37 -8.92
C VAL A 83 1.22 10.14 -10.04
N PRO A 84 1.76 10.12 -11.28
CA PRO A 84 1.07 10.67 -12.43
C PRO A 84 -0.26 9.96 -12.68
N GLY A 85 -1.33 10.71 -12.94
CA GLY A 85 -2.63 10.13 -13.27
C GLY A 85 -3.37 9.48 -12.08
N LEU A 86 -2.98 9.80 -10.85
CA LEU A 86 -3.75 9.43 -9.65
C LEU A 86 -5.17 10.01 -9.74
N ARG A 87 -6.18 9.13 -9.77
CA ARG A 87 -7.59 9.51 -9.94
C ARG A 87 -8.38 9.48 -8.64
N ASP A 88 -8.11 8.52 -7.77
CA ASP A 88 -8.73 8.42 -6.45
C ASP A 88 -7.63 8.24 -5.40
N LEU A 89 -7.75 9.00 -4.31
CA LEU A 89 -6.98 8.81 -3.09
C LEU A 89 -7.92 9.03 -1.90
N ARG A 90 -8.19 7.97 -1.15
CA ARG A 90 -9.09 7.99 0.00
C ARG A 90 -8.42 7.32 1.17
N ALA A 91 -8.54 7.92 2.35
CA ALA A 91 -7.97 7.41 3.57
C ALA A 91 -9.02 7.42 4.66
N ARG A 92 -9.08 6.35 5.46
CA ARG A 92 -9.97 6.27 6.62
C ARG A 92 -9.34 5.37 7.67
N GLN A 93 -9.45 5.78 8.93
CA GLN A 93 -9.28 4.87 10.06
C GLN A 93 -10.52 3.98 10.12
N LEU A 94 -10.41 2.74 9.64
CA LEU A 94 -11.51 1.79 9.61
C LEU A 94 -11.80 1.23 11.02
N TYR A 95 -12.92 0.52 11.17
CA TYR A 95 -13.33 -0.05 12.46
C TYR A 95 -12.28 -0.95 13.10
N HIS A 96 -11.54 -1.71 12.28
CA HIS A 96 -10.48 -2.61 12.76
C HIS A 96 -9.09 -1.95 12.83
N ASP A 97 -8.95 -0.70 12.38
CA ASP A 97 -7.69 0.03 12.45
C ASP A 97 -7.51 0.58 13.87
N ARG A 98 -6.44 0.16 14.55
CA ARG A 98 -6.07 0.71 15.86
C ARG A 98 -5.21 1.95 15.67
N GLU A 99 -3.90 1.79 15.70
CA GLU A 99 -2.91 2.87 15.55
C GLU A 99 -2.44 2.96 14.10
N GLU A 100 -3.39 3.00 13.18
CA GLU A 100 -3.16 2.97 11.74
C GLU A 100 -4.35 3.56 10.98
N ILE A 101 -4.18 3.76 9.68
CA ILE A 101 -5.27 4.03 8.74
C ILE A 101 -5.16 3.13 7.53
N THR A 102 -6.29 2.84 6.89
CA THR A 102 -6.35 2.20 5.58
C THR A 102 -6.49 3.24 4.47
N VAL A 103 -5.67 3.12 3.43
CA VAL A 103 -5.65 4.01 2.26
C VAL A 103 -6.00 3.23 1.01
N PHE A 104 -6.90 3.78 0.19
CA PHE A 104 -7.20 3.34 -1.16
C PHE A 104 -6.64 4.35 -2.17
N ALA A 105 -5.93 3.86 -3.17
CA ALA A 105 -5.42 4.66 -4.28
C ALA A 105 -5.68 3.98 -5.64
N ARG A 106 -5.93 4.78 -6.69
CA ARG A 106 -6.19 4.29 -8.05
C ARG A 106 -5.64 5.22 -9.11
N ILE A 107 -5.00 4.64 -10.12
CA ILE A 107 -4.57 5.35 -11.35
C ILE A 107 -5.55 5.13 -12.51
N GLY A 108 -5.44 6.01 -13.49
CA GLY A 108 -6.33 6.10 -14.65
C GLY A 108 -6.19 5.04 -15.73
#